data_AF-A0A9P9RRG1-F1
#
_entry.id   AF-A0A9P9RRG1-F1
#
_cell.length_a   1.000
_cell.length_b   1.000
_cell.length_c   1.000
_cell.angle_alpha   90.00
_cell.angle_beta   90.00
_cell.angle_gamma   90.00
#
_symmetry.space_group_name_H-M   'P 1'
#
loop_
_entity.id
_entity.type
_entity.pdbx_description
1 polymer ?
#
loop_
_entity_poly.entity_id
_entity_poly.type
_entity_poly.pdbx_seq_one_letter_code
_entity_poly.pdbx_strand_id
1 'polypeptide(L)'
;MSQATPMRIILQYRERPFQKLKAIINAFLEWRDIQHTEDYYTHICYNPPFSQLYLVLDLYYKTYPNVDLNKIDLKVFKVLGINDSFKFQDLGEVARKQAYQRSVSLNWGEGS
;
A
#
# COMPACT_ATOMS: atom_id res chain seq x y z
N MET A 1 -8.91 8.66 21.59
CA MET A 1 -8.84 8.57 20.13
C MET A 1 -7.41 8.19 19.78
N SER A 2 -7.18 7.03 19.16
CA SER A 2 -5.83 6.66 18.72
C SER A 2 -5.42 7.61 17.60
N GLN A 3 -4.30 8.30 17.78
CA GLN A 3 -3.79 9.25 16.81
C GLN A 3 -3.49 8.52 15.49
N ALA A 4 -4.02 9.03 14.38
CA ALA A 4 -3.71 8.50 13.05
C ALA A 4 -2.18 8.53 12.86
N THR A 5 -1.58 7.39 12.55
CA THR A 5 -0.12 7.28 12.37
C THR A 5 0.17 7.11 10.89
N PRO A 6 1.06 7.94 10.30
CA PRO A 6 1.42 7.77 8.88
C PRO A 6 2.00 6.38 8.67
N MET A 7 1.49 5.70 7.64
CA MET A 7 1.89 4.33 7.34
C MET A 7 1.96 4.14 5.82
N ARG A 8 2.99 3.40 5.38
CA ARG A 8 3.14 3.00 3.99
C ARG A 8 2.79 1.52 3.84
N ILE A 9 1.91 1.22 2.91
CA ILE A 9 1.43 -0.14 2.66
C ILE A 9 1.75 -0.54 1.23
N ILE A 10 2.38 -1.69 1.05
CA ILE A 10 2.63 -2.28 -0.26
C ILE A 10 1.64 -3.44 -0.45
N LEU A 11 0.76 -3.33 -1.44
CA LEU A 11 -0.12 -4.40 -1.88
C LEU A 11 0.47 -5.05 -3.14
N GLN A 12 0.97 -6.27 -2.98
CA GLN A 12 1.38 -7.11 -4.09
C GLN A 12 0.15 -7.78 -4.71
N TYR A 13 -0.17 -7.44 -5.95
CA TYR A 13 -1.25 -8.08 -6.69
C TYR A 13 -0.74 -8.68 -7.99
N ARG A 14 -1.50 -9.61 -8.57
CA ARG A 14 -1.21 -10.14 -9.90
C ARG A 14 -2.08 -9.39 -10.90
N GLU A 15 -1.46 -8.87 -11.94
CA GLU A 15 -2.17 -8.31 -13.08
C GLU A 15 -2.81 -9.46 -13.88
N ARG A 16 -3.93 -9.97 -13.38
CA ARG A 16 -4.89 -10.78 -14.13
C ARG A 16 -5.94 -9.82 -14.69
N PRO A 17 -6.59 -10.10 -15.84
CA PRO A 17 -7.32 -9.08 -16.58
C PRO A 17 -8.23 -8.24 -15.68
N PHE A 18 -7.87 -6.96 -15.58
CA PHE A 18 -8.60 -5.81 -15.01
C PHE A 18 -9.21 -5.98 -13.62
N GLN A 19 -8.42 -6.40 -12.62
CA GLN A 19 -8.83 -6.12 -11.24
C GLN A 19 -8.97 -4.60 -11.04
N LYS A 20 -10.15 -4.14 -10.60
CA LYS A 20 -10.39 -2.71 -10.36
C LYS A 20 -9.56 -2.26 -9.16
N LEU A 21 -8.54 -1.44 -9.40
CA LEU A 21 -7.63 -0.93 -8.36
C LEU A 21 -8.40 -0.32 -7.19
N LYS A 22 -9.42 0.49 -7.48
CA LYS A 22 -10.30 1.11 -6.48
C LYS A 22 -11.02 0.06 -5.61
N ALA A 23 -11.43 -1.07 -6.17
CA ALA A 23 -12.09 -2.13 -5.40
C ALA A 23 -11.11 -2.83 -4.44
N ILE A 24 -9.86 -3.07 -4.88
CA ILE A 24 -8.80 -3.62 -4.01
C ILE A 24 -8.53 -2.66 -2.85
N ILE A 25 -8.37 -1.37 -3.13
CA ILE A 25 -8.10 -0.36 -2.10
C ILE A 25 -9.24 -0.31 -1.09
N ASN A 26 -10.49 -0.19 -1.56
CA ASN A 26 -11.65 -0.11 -0.68
C ASN A 26 -11.79 -1.35 0.20
N ALA A 27 -11.68 -2.55 -0.39
CA ALA A 27 -11.72 -3.80 0.37
C ALA A 27 -10.57 -3.91 1.37
N PHE A 28 -9.39 -3.38 1.03
CA PHE A 28 -8.24 -3.38 1.94
C PHE A 28 -8.47 -2.45 3.15
N LEU A 29 -8.96 -1.24 2.91
CA LEU A 29 -9.25 -0.27 3.98
C LEU A 29 -10.34 -0.81 4.93
N GLU A 30 -11.41 -1.39 4.37
CA GLU A 30 -12.47 -2.04 5.14
C GLU A 30 -11.94 -3.21 5.97
N TRP A 31 -11.14 -4.10 5.37
CA TRP A 31 -10.51 -5.22 6.08
C TRP A 31 -9.59 -4.77 7.23
N ARG A 32 -8.99 -3.56 7.12
CA ARG A 32 -8.13 -2.97 8.14
C ARG A 32 -8.88 -2.14 9.18
N ASP A 33 -10.21 -2.02 9.07
CA ASP A 33 -11.02 -1.09 9.86
C ASP A 33 -10.47 0.35 9.82
N ILE A 34 -9.90 0.73 8.68
CA ILE A 34 -9.48 2.10 8.42
C ILE A 34 -10.70 2.79 7.84
N GLN A 35 -11.26 3.72 8.60
CA GLN A 35 -12.31 4.64 8.15
C GLN A 35 -12.03 5.09 6.72
N HIS A 36 -13.03 5.05 5.84
CA HIS A 36 -12.94 5.42 4.42
C HIS A 36 -12.47 6.87 4.23
N THR A 37 -11.19 7.10 4.50
CA THR A 37 -10.54 8.37 4.46
C THR A 37 -10.09 8.61 3.03
N GLU A 38 -10.33 9.81 2.52
CA GLU A 38 -9.72 10.29 1.27
C GLU A 38 -8.30 10.85 1.51
N ASP A 39 -7.78 10.63 2.72
CA ASP A 39 -6.42 10.96 3.11
C ASP A 39 -5.49 9.76 2.88
N TYR A 40 -5.36 9.36 1.62
CA TYR A 40 -4.30 8.46 1.19
C TYR A 40 -3.84 8.81 -0.22
N TYR A 41 -2.60 8.44 -0.54
CA TYR A 41 -2.05 8.56 -1.89
C TYR A 41 -1.67 7.18 -2.42
N THR A 42 -1.81 6.98 -3.74
CA THR A 42 -1.54 5.70 -4.42
C THR A 42 -0.39 5.81 -5.40
N HIS A 43 0.62 4.95 -5.27
CA HIS A 43 1.65 4.75 -6.30
C HIS A 43 1.46 3.40 -6.97
N ILE A 44 1.31 3.37 -8.29
CA ILE A 44 1.34 2.13 -9.06
C ILE A 44 2.78 1.88 -9.49
N CYS A 45 3.36 0.79 -9.01
CA CYS A 45 4.75 0.47 -9.28
C CYS A 45 4.86 -0.87 -10.01
N TYR A 46 5.87 -0.96 -10.88
CA TYR A 46 6.19 -2.17 -11.62
C TYR A 46 7.51 -2.74 -11.10
N ASN A 47 7.58 -4.06 -10.98
CA ASN A 47 8.77 -4.80 -10.61
C ASN A 47 9.26 -5.61 -11.83
N PRO A 48 10.16 -5.06 -12.67
CA PRO A 48 10.55 -5.68 -13.93
C PRO A 48 11.08 -7.12 -13.81
N PRO A 49 11.94 -7.46 -12.83
CA PRO A 49 12.46 -8.82 -12.69
C PRO A 49 11.40 -9.92 -12.48
N PHE A 50 10.20 -9.56 -12.04
CA PHE A 50 9.13 -10.52 -11.73
C PHE A 50 7.85 -10.24 -12.53
N SER A 51 7.89 -9.29 -13.47
CA SER A 51 6.73 -8.79 -14.22
C SER A 51 5.50 -8.57 -13.33
N GLN A 52 5.73 -8.00 -12.15
CA GLN A 52 4.72 -7.90 -11.11
C GLN A 52 4.40 -6.44 -10.80
N LEU A 53 3.13 -6.07 -10.89
CA LEU A 53 2.63 -4.81 -10.36
C LEU A 53 2.43 -4.89 -8.85
N TYR A 54 2.69 -3.78 -8.19
CA TYR A 54 2.35 -3.58 -6.79
C TYR A 54 1.87 -2.15 -6.59
N LEU A 55 0.93 -2.00 -5.67
CA LEU A 55 0.38 -0.72 -5.26
C LEU A 55 1.06 -0.30 -3.96
N VAL A 56 1.50 0.94 -3.86
CA VAL A 56 1.90 1.56 -2.61
C VAL A 56 0.82 2.52 -2.17
N LEU A 57 0.38 2.41 -0.92
CA LEU A 57 -0.58 3.31 -0.28
C LEU A 57 0.11 4.08 0.83
N ASP A 58 0.11 5.39 0.70
CA ASP A 58 0.58 6.33 1.72
C ASP A 58 -0.63 6.83 2.49
N LEU A 59 -0.87 6.28 3.68
CA LEU A 59 -2.02 6.65 4.50
C LEU A 59 -1.72 7.92 5.30
N TYR A 60 -2.71 8.80 5.39
CA TYR A 60 -2.68 10.07 6.11
C TYR A 60 -1.71 11.09 5.51
N TYR A 61 -1.52 11.09 4.19
CA TYR A 61 -0.53 11.94 3.52
C TYR A 61 -0.83 13.45 3.62
N LYS A 62 -2.10 13.85 3.59
CA LYS A 62 -2.56 15.24 3.80
C LYS A 62 -2.39 15.65 5.26
N THR A 63 -2.71 14.76 6.20
CA THR A 63 -2.54 15.03 7.64
C THR A 63 -1.06 15.15 8.02
N TYR A 64 -0.20 14.34 7.40
CA TYR A 64 1.24 14.29 7.63
C TYR A 64 2.01 14.52 6.32
N PRO A 65 2.10 15.77 5.81
CA PRO A 65 2.73 16.04 4.52
C PRO A 65 4.25 15.82 4.54
N ASN A 66 4.89 15.93 5.72
CA ASN A 66 6.32 15.74 5.91
C ASN A 66 6.56 14.56 6.84
N VAL A 67 7.01 13.43 6.28
CA VAL A 67 7.36 12.22 7.05
C VAL A 67 8.81 11.82 6.80
N ASP A 68 9.46 11.29 7.84
CA ASP A 68 10.76 10.61 7.69
C ASP A 68 10.51 9.20 7.16
N LEU A 69 10.74 9.00 5.86
CA LEU A 69 10.53 7.71 5.19
C LEU A 69 11.36 6.57 5.79
N ASN A 70 12.44 6.87 6.53
CA ASN A 70 13.23 5.86 7.20
C ASN A 70 12.60 5.36 8.50
N LYS A 71 11.60 6.06 9.02
CA LYS A 71 10.92 5.77 10.29
C LYS A 71 9.45 5.39 10.12
N ILE A 72 8.90 5.55 8.92
CA ILE A 72 7.52 5.20 8.66
C ILE A 72 7.30 3.69 8.79
N ASP A 73 6.17 3.30 9.38
CA ASP A 73 5.81 1.89 9.42
C ASP A 73 5.49 1.42 7.99
N LEU A 74 6.22 0.38 7.56
CA LEU A 74 6.05 -0.24 6.26
C LEU A 74 5.35 -1.59 6.44
N LYS A 75 4.22 -1.79 5.80
CA LYS A 75 3.55 -3.09 5.75
C LYS A 75 3.50 -3.62 4.33
N VAL A 76 3.61 -4.95 4.16
CA VAL A 76 3.57 -5.60 2.86
C VAL A 76 2.53 -6.71 2.90
N PHE A 77 1.55 -6.63 2.01
CA PHE A 77 0.50 -7.62 1.87
C PHE A 77 0.49 -8.21 0.48
N LYS A 78 0.09 -9.47 0.39
CA LYS A 78 -0.31 -10.10 -0.85
C LYS A 78 -1.82 -10.07 -0.97
N VAL A 79 -2.29 -9.59 -2.12
CA VAL A 79 -3.71 -9.62 -2.50
C VAL A 79 -4.00 -10.96 -3.14
N LEU A 80 -4.99 -11.65 -2.60
CA LEU A 80 -5.51 -12.93 -3.09
C LEU A 80 -6.98 -12.73 -3.48
N GLY A 81 -7.49 -13.58 -4.39
CA GLY A 81 -8.87 -13.51 -4.86
C GLY A 81 -9.04 -12.69 -6.15
N ILE A 82 -10.26 -12.74 -6.70
CA ILE A 82 -10.70 -12.04 -7.92
C ILE A 82 -12.13 -11.53 -7.71
N ASN A 83 -12.57 -10.55 -8.50
CA ASN A 83 -13.97 -10.06 -8.54
C ASN A 83 -14.55 -9.75 -7.15
N ASP A 84 -13.95 -8.79 -6.45
CA ASP A 84 -14.42 -8.25 -5.16
C ASP A 84 -14.37 -9.21 -3.96
N SER A 85 -13.95 -10.46 -4.15
CA SER A 85 -13.68 -11.43 -3.08
C SER A 85 -12.21 -11.42 -2.65
N PHE A 86 -11.71 -10.26 -2.23
CA PHE A 86 -10.30 -10.07 -1.89
C PHE A 86 -9.96 -10.62 -0.50
N LYS A 87 -8.79 -11.26 -0.39
CA LYS A 87 -8.16 -11.63 0.89
C LYS A 87 -6.76 -11.02 0.93
N PHE A 88 -6.36 -10.59 2.11
CA PHE A 88 -5.07 -9.93 2.32
C PHE A 88 -4.21 -10.75 3.27
N GLN A 89 -3.03 -11.14 2.80
CA GLN A 89 -2.07 -11.91 3.59
C GLN A 89 -0.89 -11.01 3.97
N ASP A 90 -0.61 -10.85 5.27
CA ASP A 90 0.63 -10.20 5.73
C ASP A 90 1.82 -11.08 5.34
N LEU A 91 2.79 -10.50 4.62
CA LEU A 91 3.99 -11.22 4.20
C LEU A 91 5.12 -11.17 5.23
N GLY A 92 4.89 -10.51 6.37
CA GLY A 92 5.81 -10.51 7.49
C GLY A 92 7.06 -9.68 7.28
N GLU A 93 7.98 -9.81 8.22
CA GLU A 93 9.17 -8.95 8.32
C GLU A 93 10.16 -9.13 7.17
N VAL A 94 10.30 -10.35 6.64
CA VAL A 94 11.21 -10.62 5.51
C VAL A 94 10.81 -9.80 4.28
N ALA A 95 9.52 -9.79 3.94
CA ALA A 95 9.02 -9.00 2.82
C ALA A 95 9.17 -7.50 3.07
N ARG A 96 8.94 -7.04 4.30
CA ARG A 96 9.16 -5.64 4.70
C ARG A 96 10.62 -5.22 4.48
N LYS A 97 11.59 -6.03 4.93
CA LYS A 97 13.03 -5.76 4.74
C LYS A 97 13.41 -5.70 3.26
N GLN A 98 12.90 -6.63 2.45
CA GLN A 98 13.17 -6.66 1.01
C GLN A 98 12.59 -5.44 0.28
N ALA A 99 11.40 -4.99 0.68
CA ALA A 99 10.74 -3.85 0.06
C ALA A 99 11.24 -2.49 0.57
N TYR A 100 11.90 -2.46 1.73
CA TYR A 100 12.30 -1.23 2.42
C TYR A 100 13.08 -0.24 1.53
N GLN A 101 14.15 -0.70 0.87
CA GLN A 101 15.00 0.17 0.05
C GLN A 101 14.23 0.82 -1.11
N ARG A 102 13.29 0.08 -1.72
CA ARG A 102 12.44 0.62 -2.78
C ARG A 102 11.36 1.54 -2.22
N SER A 103 10.81 1.18 -1.06
CA SER A 103 9.84 2.01 -0.36
C SER A 103 10.41 3.39 -0.03
N VAL A 104 11.61 3.49 0.53
CA VAL A 104 12.19 4.79 0.90
C VAL A 104 12.58 5.65 -0.31
N SER A 105 12.78 5.05 -1.48
CA SER A 105 13.03 5.80 -2.74
C SER A 105 11.77 6.43 -3.35
N LEU A 106 10.57 6.06 -2.89
CA LEU A 106 9.31 6.65 -3.33
C LEU A 106 8.99 7.87 -2.47
N ASN A 107 8.72 9.00 -3.11
CA ASN A 107 8.27 10.21 -2.42
C ASN A 107 6.97 9.95 -1.65
N TRP A 108 6.78 10.66 -0.55
CA TRP A 108 5.55 10.61 0.23
C TRP A 108 4.47 11.49 -0.41
N GLY A 109 3.29 10.92 -0.67
CA GLY A 109 2.11 11.72 -0.98
C GLY A 109 2.13 12.57 -2.27
N GLU A 110 3.05 12.33 -3.21
CA GLU A 110 3.27 13.24 -4.33
C GLU A 110 3.70 12.55 -5.63
N GLY A 111 3.09 12.97 -6.73
CA GLY A 111 3.83 13.50 -7.87
C GLY A 111 3.63 15.02 -7.80
N SER A 112 4.74 15.76 -7.74
CA SER A 112 4.81 17.22 -7.91
C SER A 112 3.96 17.72 -9.07
#